data_AF-A0A4Y7N6Q6-F1
#
_entry.id   AF-A0A4Y7N6Q6-F1
#
_cell.length_a   1.000
_cell.length_b   1.000
_cell.length_c   1.000
_cell.angle_alpha   90.00
_cell.angle_beta   90.00
_cell.angle_gamma   90.00
#
_symmetry.space_group_name_H-M   'P 1'
#
loop_
_entity.id
_entity.type
_entity.pdbx_description
1 polymer ?
#
loop_
_entity_poly.entity_id
_entity_poly.type
_entity_poly.pdbx_seq_one_letter_code
_entity_poly.pdbx_strand_id
1 'polypeptide(L)'
;MKPRESAAFIASVSKDVKLNPVGIKRVASEIVQAIVSHEFEPNNMMIHSYPLPVTEDTSSIEWMFVADALNFSFWALEENAHYSVELRGKKYTGYMALCAAITKAQEAGIPITNPKYYANVTKETVNEIFMSNSGEPIPLLEQRWIILQECGKIINDKFEGEFCNCVRQSGNSAQKLLDLIVSNFPSFRDEGVIEGERVSFYKRAQILVADIWSAFKGKGLGSFSDIDTITMFADYRVPQTLVHFGAMEYSEKLNKLLSTNHTFTNGDREEMEIRGCGRIDQGRVKISICGF
;
A
#
# COMPACT_ATOMS: atom_id res chain seq x y z
N MET A 1 -1.29 2.59 19.26
CA MET A 1 0.15 2.52 18.94
C MET A 1 0.35 2.94 17.49
N LYS A 2 1.45 3.62 17.16
CA LYS A 2 1.80 3.93 15.76
C LYS A 2 2.27 2.66 15.01
N PRO A 3 2.34 2.64 13.67
CA PRO A 3 2.71 1.44 12.91
C PRO A 3 4.05 0.82 13.30
N ARG A 4 5.06 1.64 13.60
CA ARG A 4 6.39 1.19 14.06
C ARG A 4 6.34 0.51 15.42
N GLU A 5 5.68 1.14 16.38
CA GLU A 5 5.47 0.61 17.73
C GLU A 5 4.66 -0.70 17.70
N SER A 6 3.63 -0.72 16.85
CA SER A 6 2.78 -1.90 16.65
C SER A 6 3.58 -3.08 16.11
N ALA A 7 4.47 -2.85 15.15
CA ALA A 7 5.36 -3.89 14.61
C ALA A 7 6.31 -4.44 15.69
N ALA A 8 6.94 -3.56 16.47
CA ALA A 8 7.81 -3.97 17.57
C ALA A 8 7.05 -4.76 18.65
N PHE A 9 5.84 -4.34 18.98
CA PHE A 9 4.98 -5.03 19.93
C PHE A 9 4.57 -6.40 19.40
N ILE A 10 4.05 -6.51 18.16
CA ILE A 10 3.70 -7.79 17.54
C ILE A 10 4.90 -8.73 17.52
N ALA A 11 6.07 -8.27 17.11
CA ALA A 11 7.28 -9.08 17.10
C ALA A 11 7.69 -9.59 18.49
N SER A 12 7.39 -8.83 19.55
CA SER A 12 7.68 -9.23 20.93
C SER A 12 6.72 -10.29 21.49
N VAL A 13 5.49 -10.36 20.97
CA VAL A 13 4.45 -11.31 21.42
C VAL A 13 4.15 -12.41 20.39
N SER A 14 4.87 -12.41 19.27
CA SER A 14 4.69 -13.34 18.15
C SER A 14 4.96 -14.78 18.58
N LYS A 15 4.07 -15.69 18.22
CA LYS A 15 4.16 -17.12 18.56
C LYS A 15 4.53 -17.97 17.34
N ASP A 16 3.95 -17.62 16.20
CA ASP A 16 4.01 -18.38 14.97
C ASP A 16 5.00 -17.80 13.94
N VAL A 17 5.50 -16.57 14.16
CA VAL A 17 6.50 -15.93 13.29
C VAL A 17 7.73 -15.49 14.08
N LYS A 18 8.92 -15.83 13.60
CA LYS A 18 10.21 -15.46 14.24
C LYS A 18 11.13 -14.77 13.24
N LEU A 19 11.86 -13.77 13.73
CA LEU A 19 12.91 -13.11 12.97
C LEU A 19 14.26 -13.79 13.21
N ASN A 20 14.99 -14.07 12.14
CA ASN A 20 16.32 -14.68 12.21
C ASN A 20 17.40 -13.61 11.89
N PRO A 21 18.19 -13.18 12.89
CA PRO A 21 19.22 -12.16 12.68
C PRO A 21 20.27 -12.50 11.63
N VAL A 22 20.57 -13.79 11.42
CA VAL A 22 21.53 -14.23 10.40
C VAL A 22 20.96 -14.03 9.01
N GLY A 23 19.68 -14.42 8.81
CA GLY A 23 18.99 -14.18 7.54
C GLY A 23 18.77 -12.70 7.26
N ILE A 24 18.47 -11.89 8.28
CA ILE A 24 18.35 -10.42 8.12
C ILE A 24 19.68 -9.83 7.61
N LYS A 25 20.82 -10.25 8.19
CA LYS A 25 22.13 -9.81 7.70
C LYS A 25 22.39 -10.25 6.27
N ARG A 26 21.98 -11.45 5.89
CA ARG A 26 22.09 -11.94 4.50
C ARG A 26 21.28 -11.06 3.54
N VAL A 27 20.01 -10.80 3.85
CA VAL A 27 19.15 -9.91 3.03
C VAL A 27 19.78 -8.52 2.91
N ALA A 28 20.30 -7.97 4.01
CA ALA A 28 20.98 -6.68 3.99
C ALA A 28 22.21 -6.70 3.06
N SER A 29 23.02 -7.75 3.11
CA SER A 29 24.18 -7.92 2.22
C SER A 29 23.78 -8.03 0.75
N GLU A 30 22.73 -8.79 0.41
CA GLU A 30 22.20 -8.90 -0.95
C GLU A 30 21.74 -7.54 -1.50
N ILE A 31 21.01 -6.76 -0.69
CA ILE A 31 20.55 -5.41 -1.09
C ILE A 31 21.75 -4.48 -1.34
N VAL A 32 22.74 -4.49 -0.43
CA VAL A 32 23.96 -3.67 -0.59
C VAL A 32 24.72 -4.08 -1.85
N GLN A 33 24.85 -5.38 -2.10
CA GLN A 33 25.51 -5.90 -3.29
C GLN A 33 24.78 -5.46 -4.56
N ALA A 34 23.45 -5.55 -4.62
CA ALA A 34 22.64 -5.13 -5.76
C ALA A 34 22.76 -3.62 -6.04
N ILE A 35 22.90 -2.79 -4.99
CA ILE A 35 23.15 -1.34 -5.13
C ILE A 35 24.55 -1.10 -5.69
N VAL A 36 25.57 -1.75 -5.12
CA VAL A 36 26.97 -1.58 -5.54
C VAL A 36 27.21 -2.11 -6.96
N SER A 37 26.50 -3.16 -7.37
CA SER A 37 26.57 -3.72 -8.73
C SER A 37 25.72 -2.95 -9.76
N HIS A 38 24.98 -1.92 -9.35
CA HIS A 38 24.01 -1.19 -10.18
C HIS A 38 22.87 -2.07 -10.73
N GLU A 39 22.62 -3.24 -10.16
CA GLU A 39 21.42 -4.04 -10.46
C GLU A 39 20.16 -3.40 -9.87
N PHE A 40 20.31 -2.58 -8.83
CA PHE A 40 19.24 -1.82 -8.21
C PHE A 40 19.67 -0.38 -7.92
N GLU A 41 18.91 0.59 -8.43
CA GLU A 41 19.08 2.01 -8.12
C GLU A 41 17.92 2.53 -7.27
N PRO A 42 18.16 3.03 -6.04
CA PRO A 42 17.10 3.51 -5.14
C PRO A 42 16.26 4.66 -5.71
N ASN A 43 16.80 5.44 -6.64
CA ASN A 43 16.08 6.55 -7.30
C ASN A 43 14.96 6.06 -8.23
N ASN A 44 14.86 4.75 -8.48
CA ASN A 44 13.92 4.14 -9.40
C ASN A 44 12.63 3.66 -8.71
N MET A 45 12.20 4.33 -7.62
CA MET A 45 11.00 3.95 -6.88
C MET A 45 9.73 3.97 -7.76
N MET A 46 8.79 3.10 -7.40
CA MET A 46 7.71 2.51 -8.23
C MET A 46 6.84 3.46 -9.08
N ILE A 47 6.89 4.76 -8.87
CA ILE A 47 6.10 5.75 -9.62
C ILE A 47 6.40 5.73 -11.11
N HIS A 48 7.67 5.53 -11.49
CA HIS A 48 8.05 5.41 -12.91
C HIS A 48 7.56 4.12 -13.57
N SER A 49 7.10 3.13 -12.78
CA SER A 49 6.55 1.87 -13.27
C SER A 49 5.01 1.88 -13.35
N TYR A 50 4.34 2.80 -12.64
CA TYR A 50 2.90 2.90 -12.72
C TYR A 50 2.48 3.50 -14.07
N PRO A 51 1.36 3.05 -14.66
CA PRO A 51 0.72 3.73 -15.78
C PRO A 51 0.07 5.04 -15.31
N LEU A 52 0.81 5.89 -14.62
CA LEU A 52 0.40 7.19 -14.11
C LEU A 52 0.40 8.23 -15.23
N PRO A 53 -0.56 9.17 -15.26
CA PRO A 53 -0.37 10.43 -15.95
C PRO A 53 0.67 11.25 -15.17
N VAL A 54 1.95 11.09 -15.49
CA VAL A 54 3.04 11.73 -14.72
C VAL A 54 3.03 13.24 -14.97
N THR A 55 2.50 13.98 -14.00
CA THR A 55 2.62 15.45 -13.91
C THR A 55 3.01 15.83 -12.48
N GLU A 56 3.91 16.80 -12.30
CA GLU A 56 4.27 17.31 -10.96
C GLU A 56 3.21 18.32 -10.45
N ASP A 57 1.92 17.99 -10.56
CA ASP A 57 0.81 18.84 -10.17
C ASP A 57 -0.24 18.11 -9.30
N THR A 58 -1.28 18.84 -8.89
CA THR A 58 -2.32 18.34 -7.98
C THR A 58 -3.13 17.19 -8.57
N SER A 59 -3.22 17.05 -9.89
CA SER A 59 -3.94 15.95 -10.55
C SER A 59 -3.35 14.59 -10.23
N SER A 60 -2.01 14.52 -10.09
CA SER A 60 -1.30 13.31 -9.66
C SER A 60 -1.65 12.93 -8.22
N ILE A 61 -1.81 13.91 -7.33
CA ILE A 61 -2.23 13.67 -5.93
C ILE A 61 -3.65 13.08 -5.89
N GLU A 62 -4.59 13.64 -6.65
CA GLU A 62 -5.96 13.12 -6.71
C GLU A 62 -6.01 11.71 -7.30
N TRP A 63 -5.16 11.43 -8.30
CA TRP A 63 -5.00 10.09 -8.85
C TRP A 63 -4.45 9.10 -7.82
N MET A 64 -3.36 9.45 -7.12
CA MET A 64 -2.73 8.59 -6.11
C MET A 64 -3.71 8.27 -5.00
N PHE A 65 -4.48 9.25 -4.55
CA PHE A 65 -5.49 9.03 -3.54
C PHE A 65 -6.50 7.94 -3.96
N VAL A 66 -7.02 7.99 -5.19
CA VAL A 66 -7.95 6.96 -5.69
C VAL A 66 -7.26 5.60 -5.83
N ALA A 67 -6.05 5.57 -6.39
CA ALA A 67 -5.30 4.32 -6.56
C ALA A 67 -5.02 3.64 -5.21
N ASP A 68 -4.56 4.39 -4.21
CA ASP A 68 -4.24 3.85 -2.89
C ASP A 68 -5.45 3.57 -2.01
N ALA A 69 -6.54 4.32 -2.17
CA ALA A 69 -7.81 3.97 -1.54
C ALA A 69 -8.28 2.57 -1.98
N LEU A 70 -8.02 2.21 -3.25
CA LEU A 70 -8.42 0.95 -3.88
C LEU A 70 -7.31 -0.12 -3.91
N ASN A 71 -6.16 0.14 -3.28
CA ASN A 71 -4.98 -0.72 -3.30
C ASN A 71 -5.09 -1.93 -2.32
N PHE A 72 -6.02 -2.84 -2.58
CA PHE A 72 -6.23 -4.04 -1.76
C PHE A 72 -6.73 -5.26 -2.56
N SER A 73 -6.33 -6.46 -2.15
CA SER A 73 -6.85 -7.73 -2.69
C SER A 73 -6.67 -7.94 -4.19
N PHE A 74 -5.43 -8.04 -4.66
CA PHE A 74 -5.09 -8.39 -6.06
C PHE A 74 -4.54 -9.80 -6.24
N TRP A 75 -4.71 -10.64 -5.24
CA TRP A 75 -4.24 -12.02 -5.27
C TRP A 75 -5.20 -12.90 -6.09
N ALA A 76 -4.67 -13.93 -6.73
CA ALA A 76 -5.44 -15.00 -7.36
C ALA A 76 -4.79 -16.33 -6.99
N LEU A 77 -5.60 -17.40 -6.83
CA LEU A 77 -5.09 -18.75 -6.59
C LEU A 77 -4.42 -19.33 -7.84
N GLU A 78 -5.02 -19.07 -9.00
CA GLU A 78 -4.52 -19.56 -10.28
C GLU A 78 -3.68 -18.48 -10.97
N GLU A 79 -2.51 -18.88 -11.47
CA GLU A 79 -1.54 -18.00 -12.12
C GLU A 79 -2.09 -17.27 -13.36
N ASN A 80 -3.15 -17.82 -13.98
CA ASN A 80 -3.78 -17.25 -15.16
C ASN A 80 -5.07 -16.47 -14.86
N ALA A 81 -5.59 -16.52 -13.62
CA ALA A 81 -6.86 -15.90 -13.22
C ALA A 81 -6.67 -14.51 -12.60
N HIS A 82 -5.68 -13.76 -13.08
CA HIS A 82 -5.44 -12.40 -12.59
C HIS A 82 -6.34 -11.39 -13.28
N TYR A 83 -6.94 -10.50 -12.48
CA TYR A 83 -7.51 -9.25 -12.98
C TYR A 83 -6.50 -8.54 -13.87
N SER A 84 -6.91 -8.20 -15.10
CA SER A 84 -6.02 -7.64 -16.10
C SER A 84 -6.68 -6.55 -16.92
N VAL A 85 -5.89 -5.53 -17.24
CA VAL A 85 -6.33 -4.37 -18.03
C VAL A 85 -5.27 -4.04 -19.07
N GLU A 86 -5.72 -3.80 -20.29
CA GLU A 86 -4.88 -3.33 -21.38
C GLU A 86 -4.97 -1.81 -21.50
N LEU A 87 -3.80 -1.18 -21.51
CA LEU A 87 -3.61 0.25 -21.71
C LEU A 87 -2.46 0.46 -22.70
N ARG A 88 -2.71 1.24 -23.76
CA ARG A 88 -1.73 1.59 -24.81
C ARG A 88 -1.01 0.35 -25.40
N GLY A 89 -1.74 -0.75 -25.63
CA GLY A 89 -1.21 -2.00 -26.21
C GLY A 89 -0.39 -2.85 -25.24
N LYS A 90 -0.32 -2.49 -23.95
CA LYS A 90 0.36 -3.26 -22.90
C LYS A 90 -0.66 -3.83 -21.92
N LYS A 91 -0.55 -5.13 -21.63
CA LYS A 91 -1.34 -5.82 -20.61
C LYS A 91 -0.71 -5.62 -19.23
N TYR A 92 -1.53 -5.21 -18.27
CA TYR A 92 -1.18 -5.07 -16.86
C TYR A 92 -1.99 -6.06 -16.01
N THR A 93 -1.44 -6.49 -14.88
CA THR A 93 -2.10 -7.42 -13.94
C THR A 93 -2.01 -6.91 -12.50
N GLY A 94 -2.89 -7.40 -11.64
CA GLY A 94 -2.88 -7.09 -10.20
C GLY A 94 -3.07 -5.59 -9.92
N TYR A 95 -2.24 -5.01 -9.04
CA TYR A 95 -2.31 -3.58 -8.73
C TYR A 95 -2.05 -2.70 -9.96
N MET A 96 -1.13 -3.10 -10.84
CA MET A 96 -0.86 -2.36 -12.07
C MET A 96 -2.07 -2.31 -13.01
N ALA A 97 -2.93 -3.34 -12.99
CA ALA A 97 -4.18 -3.33 -13.74
C ALA A 97 -5.20 -2.32 -13.16
N LEU A 98 -5.24 -2.13 -11.84
CA LEU A 98 -6.03 -1.06 -11.23
C LEU A 98 -5.53 0.30 -11.72
N CYS A 99 -4.22 0.55 -11.63
CA CYS A 99 -3.62 1.79 -12.12
C CYS A 99 -3.95 2.03 -13.59
N ALA A 100 -3.83 0.99 -14.42
CA ALA A 100 -4.14 1.07 -15.85
C ALA A 100 -5.62 1.40 -16.09
N ALA A 101 -6.55 0.85 -15.30
CA ALA A 101 -7.98 1.14 -15.40
C ALA A 101 -8.30 2.60 -15.06
N ILE A 102 -7.73 3.12 -13.97
CA ILE A 102 -7.94 4.52 -13.55
C ILE A 102 -7.45 5.47 -14.65
N THR A 103 -6.24 5.24 -15.17
CA THR A 103 -5.67 6.07 -16.24
C THR A 103 -6.47 5.94 -17.54
N LYS A 104 -6.90 4.74 -17.91
CA LYS A 104 -7.76 4.52 -19.08
C LYS A 104 -9.09 5.27 -18.97
N ALA A 105 -9.69 5.29 -17.79
CA ALA A 105 -10.93 6.04 -17.55
C ALA A 105 -10.71 7.55 -17.70
N GLN A 106 -9.61 8.09 -17.17
CA GLN A 106 -9.25 9.49 -17.38
C GLN A 106 -8.99 9.83 -18.84
N GLU A 107 -8.26 8.99 -19.58
CA GLU A 107 -8.03 9.17 -21.03
C GLU A 107 -9.34 9.15 -21.83
N ALA A 108 -10.35 8.41 -21.37
CA ALA A 108 -11.70 8.39 -21.94
C ALA A 108 -12.59 9.58 -21.50
N GLY A 109 -12.06 10.53 -20.71
CA GLY A 109 -12.81 11.69 -20.22
C GLY A 109 -13.72 11.39 -19.02
N ILE A 110 -13.59 10.22 -18.39
CA ILE A 110 -14.32 9.87 -17.17
C ILE A 110 -13.58 10.50 -15.98
N PRO A 111 -14.23 11.37 -15.17
CA PRO A 111 -13.58 12.07 -14.08
C PRO A 111 -13.46 11.20 -12.82
N ILE A 112 -12.87 10.00 -12.94
CA ILE A 112 -12.73 9.01 -11.86
C ILE A 112 -11.87 9.47 -10.68
N THR A 113 -11.09 10.55 -10.86
CA THR A 113 -10.30 11.20 -9.80
C THR A 113 -10.99 12.43 -9.21
N ASN A 114 -12.21 12.78 -9.66
CA ASN A 114 -12.96 13.92 -9.12
C ASN A 114 -13.88 13.47 -7.97
N PRO A 115 -13.70 13.98 -6.74
CA PRO A 115 -14.51 13.59 -5.58
C PRO A 115 -16.01 13.82 -5.73
N LYS A 116 -16.43 14.85 -6.47
CA LYS A 116 -17.85 15.11 -6.76
C LYS A 116 -18.46 14.03 -7.65
N TYR A 117 -17.66 13.49 -8.58
CA TYR A 117 -18.08 12.41 -9.46
C TYR A 117 -18.15 11.08 -8.69
N TYR A 118 -17.05 10.65 -8.08
CA TYR A 118 -17.00 9.32 -7.46
C TYR A 118 -17.76 9.23 -6.12
N ALA A 119 -18.19 10.36 -5.54
CA ALA A 119 -19.17 10.39 -4.45
C ALA A 119 -20.57 9.89 -4.87
N ASN A 120 -20.90 10.01 -6.16
CA ASN A 120 -22.24 9.77 -6.71
C ASN A 120 -22.26 8.68 -7.81
N VAL A 121 -21.13 8.03 -8.07
CA VAL A 121 -21.03 6.99 -9.10
C VAL A 121 -21.82 5.74 -8.71
N THR A 122 -22.46 5.09 -9.68
CA THR A 122 -23.19 3.84 -9.46
C THR A 122 -22.24 2.64 -9.47
N LYS A 123 -22.68 1.51 -8.90
CA LYS A 123 -21.89 0.27 -8.89
C LYS A 123 -21.64 -0.23 -10.32
N GLU A 124 -22.62 -0.05 -11.20
CA GLU A 124 -22.58 -0.43 -12.61
C GLU A 124 -21.50 0.35 -13.34
N THR A 125 -21.44 1.67 -13.15
CA THR A 125 -20.39 2.50 -13.75
C THR A 125 -19.00 2.14 -13.20
N VAL A 126 -18.88 1.85 -11.90
CA VAL A 126 -17.61 1.36 -11.33
C VAL A 126 -17.19 0.01 -11.94
N ASN A 127 -18.15 -0.88 -12.20
CA ASN A 127 -17.90 -2.15 -12.88
C ASN A 127 -17.41 -1.95 -14.32
N GLU A 128 -18.01 -1.00 -15.05
CA GLU A 128 -17.60 -0.65 -16.41
C GLU A 128 -16.17 -0.09 -16.45
N ILE A 129 -15.83 0.80 -15.51
CA ILE A 129 -14.50 1.40 -15.38
C ILE A 129 -13.43 0.33 -15.10
N PHE A 130 -13.73 -0.61 -14.20
CA PHE A 130 -12.81 -1.68 -13.80
C PHE A 130 -13.06 -3.00 -14.53
N MET A 131 -13.64 -2.94 -15.73
CA MET A 131 -13.90 -4.14 -16.52
C MET A 131 -12.57 -4.73 -17.02
N SER A 132 -12.41 -6.03 -16.79
CA SER A 132 -11.20 -6.76 -17.18
C SER A 132 -11.20 -7.12 -18.66
N ASN A 133 -10.02 -7.11 -19.26
CA ASN A 133 -9.81 -7.60 -20.62
C ASN A 133 -9.83 -9.13 -20.70
N SER A 134 -9.52 -9.83 -19.60
CA SER A 134 -9.48 -11.31 -19.55
C SER A 134 -10.78 -11.95 -19.06
N GLY A 135 -11.80 -11.17 -18.72
CA GLY A 135 -13.06 -11.67 -18.16
C GLY A 135 -13.06 -11.84 -16.63
N GLU A 136 -11.89 -11.96 -16.00
CA GLU A 136 -11.77 -12.04 -14.55
C GLU A 136 -12.14 -10.70 -13.88
N PRO A 137 -13.22 -10.63 -13.07
CA PRO A 137 -13.67 -9.37 -12.50
C PRO A 137 -12.65 -8.81 -11.51
N ILE A 138 -12.65 -7.48 -11.32
CA ILE A 138 -11.86 -6.89 -10.26
C ILE A 138 -12.30 -7.45 -8.89
N PRO A 139 -11.39 -7.95 -8.05
CA PRO A 139 -11.77 -8.49 -6.76
C PRO A 139 -12.43 -7.41 -5.88
N LEU A 140 -13.42 -7.81 -5.09
CA LEU A 140 -14.10 -6.92 -4.12
C LEU A 140 -14.63 -5.62 -4.75
N LEU A 141 -15.25 -5.72 -5.93
CA LEU A 141 -15.85 -4.59 -6.66
C LEU A 141 -16.80 -3.76 -5.78
N GLU A 142 -17.64 -4.43 -4.98
CA GLU A 142 -18.60 -3.75 -4.12
C GLU A 142 -17.93 -2.90 -3.04
N GLN A 143 -16.88 -3.42 -2.40
CA GLN A 143 -16.10 -2.68 -1.42
C GLN A 143 -15.39 -1.49 -2.07
N ARG A 144 -14.89 -1.64 -3.31
CA ARG A 144 -14.26 -0.53 -4.06
C ARG A 144 -15.24 0.59 -4.34
N TRP A 145 -16.45 0.24 -4.78
CA TRP A 145 -17.52 1.22 -5.00
C TRP A 145 -17.92 1.95 -3.71
N ILE A 146 -18.09 1.22 -2.60
CA ILE A 146 -18.39 1.82 -1.28
C ILE A 146 -17.28 2.78 -0.85
N ILE A 147 -16.01 2.38 -0.99
CA ILE A 147 -14.86 3.20 -0.63
C ILE A 147 -14.79 4.48 -1.47
N LEU A 148 -15.01 4.39 -2.80
CA LEU A 148 -15.10 5.58 -3.65
C LEU A 148 -16.16 6.55 -3.12
N GLN A 149 -17.39 6.08 -2.89
CA GLN A 149 -18.44 6.96 -2.38
C GLN A 149 -18.12 7.57 -1.02
N GLU A 150 -17.62 6.77 -0.08
CA GLU A 150 -17.24 7.22 1.26
C GLU A 150 -16.17 8.32 1.18
N CYS A 151 -15.07 8.04 0.47
CA CYS A 151 -13.99 8.98 0.31
C CYS A 151 -14.44 10.26 -0.41
N GLY A 152 -15.29 10.15 -1.42
CA GLY A 152 -15.75 11.30 -2.20
C GLY A 152 -16.58 12.25 -1.35
N LYS A 153 -17.51 11.71 -0.55
CA LYS A 153 -18.31 12.49 0.41
C LYS A 153 -17.41 13.20 1.42
N ILE A 154 -16.46 12.49 2.02
CA ILE A 154 -15.51 13.07 2.99
C ILE A 154 -14.70 14.21 2.37
N ILE A 155 -14.19 14.03 1.15
CA ILE A 155 -13.37 15.06 0.48
C ILE A 155 -14.20 16.29 0.12
N ASN A 156 -15.42 16.09 -0.37
CA ASN A 156 -16.33 17.19 -0.64
C ASN A 156 -16.68 17.98 0.63
N ASP A 157 -16.93 17.30 1.74
CA ASP A 157 -17.39 17.93 2.98
C ASP A 157 -16.26 18.60 3.78
N LYS A 158 -15.07 17.98 3.84
CA LYS A 158 -13.98 18.40 4.74
C LYS A 158 -12.78 19.03 4.05
N PHE A 159 -12.64 18.82 2.75
CA PHE A 159 -11.45 19.20 1.98
C PHE A 159 -11.80 19.96 0.70
N GLU A 160 -12.98 20.62 0.67
CA GLU A 160 -13.43 21.49 -0.42
C GLU A 160 -13.46 20.81 -1.80
N GLY A 161 -13.59 19.48 -1.84
CA GLY A 161 -13.63 18.72 -3.08
C GLY A 161 -12.28 18.41 -3.70
N GLU A 162 -11.17 18.59 -2.97
CA GLU A 162 -9.81 18.23 -3.41
C GLU A 162 -9.03 17.54 -2.28
N PHE A 163 -8.51 16.32 -2.50
CA PHE A 163 -7.66 15.66 -1.50
C PHE A 163 -6.36 16.44 -1.25
N CYS A 164 -5.87 17.18 -2.23
CA CYS A 164 -4.71 18.07 -2.06
C CYS A 164 -4.87 19.04 -0.86
N ASN A 165 -6.09 19.44 -0.48
CA ASN A 165 -6.30 20.26 0.71
C ASN A 165 -5.98 19.51 2.01
N CYS A 166 -6.23 18.20 2.07
CA CYS A 166 -5.76 17.34 3.16
C CYS A 166 -4.23 17.34 3.25
N VAL A 167 -3.54 17.22 2.11
CA VAL A 167 -2.07 17.29 2.03
C VAL A 167 -1.56 18.64 2.54
N ARG A 168 -2.15 19.76 2.13
CA ARG A 168 -1.77 21.09 2.61
C ARG A 168 -1.98 21.25 4.12
N GLN A 169 -3.07 20.71 4.67
CA GLN A 169 -3.35 20.75 6.12
C GLN A 169 -2.31 19.98 6.95
N SER A 170 -1.59 19.03 6.36
CA SER A 170 -0.49 18.33 7.03
C SER A 170 0.67 19.25 7.41
N GLY A 171 0.81 20.42 6.76
CA GLY A 171 1.88 21.37 7.06
C GLY A 171 3.27 20.77 6.90
N ASN A 172 3.48 19.96 5.85
CA ASN A 172 4.75 19.31 5.53
C ASN A 172 5.24 18.30 6.59
N SER A 173 4.29 17.64 7.28
CA SER A 173 4.57 16.48 8.14
C SER A 173 3.88 15.22 7.60
N ALA A 174 4.68 14.21 7.30
CA ALA A 174 4.25 12.87 6.91
C ALA A 174 3.42 12.21 8.00
N GLN A 175 3.78 12.35 9.28
CA GLN A 175 2.98 11.82 10.38
C GLN A 175 1.64 12.52 10.51
N LYS A 176 1.62 13.85 10.38
CA LYS A 176 0.36 14.60 10.43
C LYS A 176 -0.55 14.26 9.25
N LEU A 177 0.02 14.05 8.05
CA LEU A 177 -0.75 13.58 6.90
C LEU A 177 -1.32 12.17 7.14
N LEU A 178 -0.50 11.26 7.66
CA LEU A 178 -0.94 9.91 8.04
C LEU A 178 -2.10 9.96 9.04
N ASP A 179 -1.98 10.78 10.09
CA ASP A 179 -3.02 10.97 11.11
C ASP A 179 -4.30 11.57 10.53
N LEU A 180 -4.19 12.56 9.63
CA LEU A 180 -5.33 13.14 8.92
C LEU A 180 -6.04 12.12 8.04
N ILE A 181 -5.29 11.27 7.32
CA ILE A 181 -5.86 10.22 6.47
C ILE A 181 -6.63 9.22 7.33
N VAL A 182 -5.98 8.64 8.34
CA VAL A 182 -6.57 7.60 9.20
C VAL A 182 -7.76 8.15 10.01
N SER A 183 -7.72 9.40 10.44
CA SER A 183 -8.81 10.00 11.23
C SER A 183 -10.04 10.34 10.38
N ASN A 184 -9.86 10.65 9.09
CA ASN A 184 -10.96 11.08 8.24
C ASN A 184 -11.51 9.97 7.35
N PHE A 185 -10.69 9.02 6.90
CA PHE A 185 -11.07 8.00 5.93
C PHE A 185 -11.09 6.60 6.59
N PRO A 186 -12.28 6.08 6.97
CA PRO A 186 -12.41 4.79 7.63
C PRO A 186 -11.76 3.64 6.87
N SER A 187 -11.85 3.64 5.55
CA SER A 187 -11.23 2.61 4.70
C SER A 187 -9.73 2.45 4.93
N PHE A 188 -9.00 3.51 5.31
CA PHE A 188 -7.56 3.49 5.57
C PHE A 188 -7.20 3.01 7.00
N ARG A 189 -8.18 2.84 7.91
CA ARG A 189 -7.98 2.40 9.30
C ARG A 189 -7.75 0.90 9.40
N ASP A 190 -6.54 0.52 9.05
CA ASP A 190 -6.02 -0.85 9.11
C ASP A 190 -5.43 -1.10 10.52
N GLU A 191 -6.29 -1.61 11.42
CA GLU A 191 -6.03 -1.86 12.84
C GLU A 191 -6.43 -3.28 13.25
N GLY A 192 -5.85 -3.77 14.35
CA GLY A 192 -6.18 -5.06 14.95
C GLY A 192 -5.97 -5.06 16.47
N VAL A 193 -6.27 -6.18 17.12
CA VAL A 193 -6.06 -6.36 18.55
C VAL A 193 -5.25 -7.64 18.78
N ILE A 194 -4.09 -7.51 19.42
CA ILE A 194 -3.24 -8.66 19.79
C ILE A 194 -2.89 -8.56 21.28
N GLU A 195 -3.10 -9.66 22.02
CA GLU A 195 -2.90 -9.69 23.48
C GLU A 195 -3.62 -8.55 24.24
N GLY A 196 -4.81 -8.14 23.77
CA GLY A 196 -5.60 -7.07 24.37
C GLY A 196 -5.18 -5.64 23.98
N GLU A 197 -4.09 -5.48 23.25
CA GLU A 197 -3.56 -4.18 22.83
C GLU A 197 -3.95 -3.86 21.39
N ARG A 198 -4.30 -2.58 21.13
CA ARG A 198 -4.63 -2.10 19.79
C ARG A 198 -3.36 -1.81 18.98
N VAL A 199 -3.22 -2.52 17.88
CA VAL A 199 -2.11 -2.40 16.92
C VAL A 199 -2.59 -1.78 15.61
N SER A 200 -1.71 -1.04 14.94
CA SER A 200 -1.99 -0.39 13.67
C SER A 200 -0.99 -0.80 12.58
N PHE A 201 -1.50 -0.94 11.36
CA PHE A 201 -0.70 -1.18 10.18
C PHE A 201 -0.75 0.01 9.24
N TYR A 202 -1.93 0.59 9.00
CA TYR A 202 -2.13 1.74 8.11
C TYR A 202 -1.40 1.61 6.77
N LYS A 203 -1.36 0.40 6.18
CA LYS A 203 -0.52 0.10 5.01
C LYS A 203 -0.78 1.08 3.86
N ARG A 204 -2.04 1.21 3.45
CA ARG A 204 -2.43 2.06 2.31
C ARG A 204 -2.20 3.54 2.58
N ALA A 205 -2.36 3.98 3.82
CA ALA A 205 -2.12 5.37 4.19
C ALA A 205 -0.62 5.70 4.17
N GLN A 206 0.23 4.75 4.60
CA GLN A 206 1.68 4.88 4.48
C GLN A 206 2.16 4.86 3.03
N ILE A 207 1.57 4.02 2.16
CA ILE A 207 1.83 4.03 0.71
C ILE A 207 1.49 5.39 0.13
N LEU A 208 0.29 5.91 0.40
CA LEU A 208 -0.13 7.22 -0.13
C LEU A 208 0.82 8.35 0.25
N VAL A 209 1.28 8.40 1.50
CA VAL A 209 2.26 9.41 1.93
C VAL A 209 3.59 9.25 1.19
N ALA A 210 4.07 8.01 1.03
CA ALA A 210 5.31 7.71 0.32
C ALA A 210 5.22 8.02 -1.18
N ASP A 211 4.10 7.72 -1.80
CA ASP A 211 3.83 7.99 -3.22
C ASP A 211 3.77 9.50 -3.49
N ILE A 212 3.11 10.27 -2.63
CA ILE A 212 3.12 11.74 -2.73
C ILE A 212 4.54 12.29 -2.57
N TRP A 213 5.31 11.81 -1.58
CA TRP A 213 6.70 12.24 -1.40
C TRP A 213 7.56 11.95 -2.64
N SER A 214 7.45 10.72 -3.16
CA SER A 214 8.23 10.25 -4.30
C SER A 214 7.84 10.95 -5.60
N ALA A 215 6.56 11.28 -5.79
CA ALA A 215 6.07 11.95 -6.99
C ALA A 215 6.65 13.37 -7.13
N PHE A 216 6.76 14.08 -6.01
CA PHE A 216 7.31 15.43 -5.96
C PHE A 216 8.79 15.47 -5.56
N LYS A 217 9.44 14.31 -5.41
CA LYS A 217 10.87 14.18 -5.06
C LYS A 217 11.23 14.99 -3.82
N GLY A 218 10.37 14.98 -2.80
CA GLY A 218 10.55 15.74 -1.56
C GLY A 218 10.37 17.26 -1.67
N LYS A 219 9.83 17.78 -2.78
CA LYS A 219 9.62 19.21 -3.02
C LYS A 219 8.13 19.57 -3.00
N GLY A 220 7.81 20.86 -2.87
CA GLY A 220 6.44 21.37 -2.98
C GLY A 220 5.48 20.65 -2.03
N LEU A 221 4.41 20.07 -2.60
CA LEU A 221 3.37 19.34 -1.86
C LEU A 221 3.82 17.98 -1.30
N GLY A 222 4.90 17.40 -1.82
CA GLY A 222 5.52 16.19 -1.27
C GLY A 222 6.71 16.48 -0.36
N SER A 223 6.91 17.72 0.06
CA SER A 223 7.97 18.06 1.02
C SER A 223 7.52 17.71 2.44
N PHE A 224 8.05 16.62 2.97
CA PHE A 224 7.80 16.20 4.35
C PHE A 224 9.10 16.22 5.16
N SER A 225 9.06 16.87 6.31
CA SER A 225 10.23 17.03 7.21
C SER A 225 10.60 15.77 7.99
N ASP A 226 9.69 14.81 8.07
CA ASP A 226 9.72 13.60 8.89
C ASP A 226 9.38 12.35 8.05
N ILE A 227 9.72 12.33 6.75
CA ILE A 227 9.40 11.21 5.85
C ILE A 227 10.00 9.87 6.31
N ASP A 228 11.15 9.90 6.97
CA ASP A 228 11.86 8.77 7.57
C ASP A 228 11.06 8.07 8.70
N THR A 229 9.99 8.71 9.17
CA THR A 229 9.08 8.12 10.15
C THR A 229 8.07 7.14 9.53
N ILE A 230 7.81 7.24 8.22
CA ILE A 230 6.96 6.29 7.49
C ILE A 230 7.70 4.95 7.37
N THR A 231 7.00 3.86 7.67
CA THR A 231 7.61 2.52 7.74
C THR A 231 7.43 1.72 6.46
N MET A 232 8.30 0.73 6.27
CA MET A 232 8.22 -0.22 5.17
C MET A 232 6.87 -0.97 5.18
N PHE A 233 6.30 -1.14 3.98
CA PHE A 233 4.92 -1.58 3.78
C PHE A 233 4.65 -2.97 4.38
N ALA A 234 3.54 -3.11 5.11
CA ALA A 234 3.01 -4.42 5.52
C ALA A 234 2.28 -5.07 4.34
N ASP A 235 3.03 -5.49 3.34
CA ASP A 235 2.54 -6.37 2.27
C ASP A 235 2.66 -7.84 2.69
N TYR A 236 1.99 -8.75 1.98
CA TYR A 236 2.15 -10.20 2.10
C TYR A 236 3.35 -10.71 1.28
N ARG A 237 3.80 -9.96 0.25
CA ARG A 237 4.98 -10.31 -0.56
C ARG A 237 6.29 -10.16 0.20
N VAL A 238 6.43 -9.09 1.00
CA VAL A 238 7.64 -8.85 1.79
C VAL A 238 7.91 -10.02 2.76
N PRO A 239 6.93 -10.48 3.57
CA PRO A 239 7.01 -11.72 4.33
C PRO A 239 7.50 -12.94 3.54
N GLN A 240 6.94 -13.19 2.35
CA GLN A 240 7.33 -14.34 1.52
C GLN A 240 8.80 -14.26 1.11
N THR A 241 9.28 -13.08 0.69
CA THR A 241 10.68 -12.85 0.35
C THR A 241 11.59 -13.02 1.58
N LEU A 242 11.21 -12.47 2.73
CA LEU A 242 11.98 -12.60 3.96
C LEU A 242 12.11 -14.06 4.42
N VAL A 243 11.06 -14.87 4.24
CA VAL A 243 11.12 -16.32 4.51
C VAL A 243 12.04 -17.03 3.53
N HIS A 244 11.95 -16.70 2.23
CA HIS A 244 12.82 -17.28 1.21
C HIS A 244 14.31 -17.07 1.52
N PHE A 245 14.69 -15.87 1.96
CA PHE A 245 16.07 -15.57 2.35
C PHE A 245 16.45 -16.03 3.77
N GLY A 246 15.50 -16.61 4.50
CA GLY A 246 15.68 -17.09 5.87
C GLY A 246 15.79 -15.97 6.91
N ALA A 247 15.37 -14.75 6.61
CA ALA A 247 15.28 -13.63 7.55
C ALA A 247 14.06 -13.76 8.48
N MET A 248 13.06 -14.53 8.06
CA MET A 248 11.86 -14.83 8.83
C MET A 248 11.56 -16.33 8.78
N GLU A 249 11.06 -16.88 9.87
CA GLU A 249 10.74 -18.30 10.02
C GLU A 249 9.33 -18.46 10.58
N TYR A 250 8.58 -19.41 10.04
CA TYR A 250 7.24 -19.75 10.50
C TYR A 250 7.25 -21.01 11.37
N SER A 251 6.37 -21.07 12.36
CA SER A 251 6.13 -22.28 13.14
C SER A 251 5.61 -23.42 12.25
N GLU A 252 5.72 -24.66 12.73
CA GLU A 252 5.15 -25.83 12.04
C GLU A 252 3.63 -25.68 11.86
N LYS A 253 2.95 -25.12 12.85
CA LYS A 253 1.50 -24.84 12.81
C LYS A 253 1.17 -23.89 11.66
N LEU A 254 1.87 -22.75 11.56
CA LEU A 254 1.61 -21.76 10.52
C LEU A 254 1.96 -22.29 9.13
N ASN A 255 3.08 -23.01 8.99
CA ASN A 255 3.43 -23.68 7.74
C ASN A 255 2.37 -24.69 7.30
N LYS A 256 1.80 -25.46 8.22
CA LYS A 256 0.72 -26.40 7.92
C LYS A 256 -0.53 -25.67 7.40
N LEU A 257 -0.93 -24.56 8.03
CA LEU A 257 -2.06 -23.75 7.56
C LEU A 257 -1.81 -23.22 6.13
N LEU A 258 -0.63 -22.66 5.89
CA LEU A 258 -0.23 -22.17 4.56
C LEU A 258 -0.24 -23.27 3.50
N SER A 259 0.24 -24.47 3.82
CA SER A 259 0.23 -25.62 2.88
C SER A 259 -1.17 -26.10 2.48
N THR A 260 -2.19 -25.76 3.27
CA THR A 260 -3.59 -26.11 3.00
C THR A 260 -4.36 -25.02 2.26
N ASN A 261 -3.68 -23.96 1.79
CA ASN A 261 -4.32 -22.76 1.23
C ASN A 261 -5.37 -22.17 2.17
N HIS A 262 -5.11 -22.22 3.48
CA HIS A 262 -6.00 -21.65 4.47
C HIS A 262 -6.17 -20.14 4.23
N THR A 263 -7.41 -19.67 4.20
CA THR A 263 -7.73 -18.26 4.02
C THR A 263 -7.76 -17.58 5.39
N PHE A 264 -6.78 -16.72 5.65
CA PHE A 264 -6.78 -15.88 6.84
C PHE A 264 -7.74 -14.71 6.69
N THR A 265 -8.45 -14.42 7.77
CA THR A 265 -9.32 -13.25 7.89
C THR A 265 -8.53 -12.08 8.48
N ASN A 266 -8.94 -10.86 8.15
CA ASN A 266 -8.38 -9.67 8.78
C ASN A 266 -8.57 -9.74 10.31
N GLY A 267 -7.48 -9.54 11.05
CA GLY A 267 -7.49 -9.61 12.52
C GLY A 267 -7.18 -11.00 13.09
N ASP A 268 -6.99 -12.02 12.24
CA ASP A 268 -6.44 -13.29 12.69
C ASP A 268 -5.02 -13.08 13.24
N ARG A 269 -4.68 -13.78 14.32
CA ARG A 269 -3.39 -13.58 14.99
C ARG A 269 -2.23 -13.89 14.04
N GLU A 270 -2.30 -15.00 13.32
CA GLU A 270 -1.30 -15.45 12.36
C GLU A 270 -1.10 -14.42 11.25
N GLU A 271 -2.18 -13.82 10.75
CA GLU A 271 -2.16 -12.78 9.73
C GLU A 271 -1.45 -11.52 10.23
N MET A 272 -1.80 -11.09 11.46
CA MET A 272 -1.18 -9.93 12.10
C MET A 272 0.29 -10.18 12.44
N GLU A 273 0.68 -11.39 12.86
CA GLU A 273 2.06 -11.77 13.11
C GLU A 273 2.89 -11.77 11.82
N ILE A 274 2.36 -12.33 10.72
CA ILE A 274 3.02 -12.30 9.40
C ILE A 274 3.29 -10.86 8.96
N ARG A 275 2.28 -9.98 9.05
CA ARG A 275 2.39 -8.58 8.63
C ARG A 275 3.22 -7.72 9.57
N GLY A 276 3.12 -7.96 10.87
CA GLY A 276 3.82 -7.21 11.92
C GLY A 276 5.30 -7.53 11.94
N CYS A 277 5.67 -8.81 11.91
CA CYS A 277 7.06 -9.25 11.89
C CYS A 277 7.76 -8.97 10.55
N GLY A 278 7.01 -8.97 9.43
CA GLY A 278 7.54 -8.58 8.12
C GLY A 278 8.10 -7.15 8.06
N ARG A 279 7.77 -6.31 9.04
CA ARG A 279 8.39 -5.00 9.26
C ARG A 279 9.64 -5.18 10.11
N ILE A 280 10.77 -5.42 9.46
CA ILE A 280 12.06 -5.43 10.16
C ILE A 280 12.28 -4.04 10.77
N ASP A 281 12.30 -3.98 12.09
CA ASP A 281 12.64 -2.78 12.84
C ASP A 281 14.06 -2.31 12.47
N GLN A 282 14.14 -1.20 11.74
CA GLN A 282 15.40 -0.51 11.43
C GLN A 282 16.16 -0.06 12.70
N GLY A 283 15.55 -0.14 13.89
CA GLY A 283 16.19 0.17 15.17
C GLY A 283 17.24 -0.84 15.64
N ARG A 284 17.14 -2.13 15.28
CA ARG A 284 18.11 -3.17 15.71
C ARG A 284 19.15 -3.55 14.65
N VAL A 285 18.90 -3.18 13.40
CA VAL A 285 19.91 -3.19 12.34
C VAL A 285 20.00 -1.77 11.82
N LYS A 286 20.95 -0.99 12.35
CA LYS A 286 21.41 0.24 11.69
C LYS A 286 22.07 -0.16 10.37
N ILE A 287 21.27 -0.49 9.36
CA ILE A 287 21.65 -0.18 7.99
C ILE A 287 21.50 1.33 7.94
N SER A 288 22.61 2.01 8.20
CA SER A 288 22.75 3.45 8.02
C SER A 288 22.62 3.75 6.55
N ILE A 289 21.39 3.71 6.05
CA ILE A 289 21.03 4.43 4.85
C ILE A 289 20.67 5.84 5.31
N CYS A 290 21.68 6.55 5.85
CA CYS A 290 21.57 7.97 6.13
C CYS A 290 21.45 8.67 4.78
N GLY A 291 20.22 9.05 4.44
CA GLY A 291 19.87 9.78 3.24
C GLY A 291 19.01 8.95 2.31
N PHE A 292 17.74 8.79 2.65
CA PHE A 292 16.63 8.74 1.69
C PHE A 292 15.41 9.37 2.34
#